data_AF-C5L540-F1
#
_entry.id   AF-C5L540-F1
#
_cell.length_a   1.000
_cell.length_b   1.000
_cell.length_c   1.000
_cell.angle_alpha   90.00
_cell.angle_beta   90.00
_cell.angle_gamma   90.00
#
_symmetry.space_group_name_H-M   'P 1'
#
loop_
_entity.id
_entity.type
_entity.pdbx_description
1 polymer ?
#
loop_
_entity_poly.entity_id
_entity_poly.type
_entity_poly.pdbx_seq_one_letter_code
_entity_poly.pdbx_strand_id
1 'polypeptide(L)'
;MASLTKHWNPGLTWLCFALLVHSVASLLLPGIAPRDYKEGEDVPLSVNEMTSVRTQLPMDYFKTHAVNSQCGVVADKSAEVSANLGELLSGQMMSPTSYKIQMLRSLKCQIACKDQLSAELKETIKQMIRSVFAMFFFLNLLTWAKGSSGAVPFTTMFAVLVLWFGISVPLVYLGAAAAYKRESIGFPCRVNSIPRPIPPQPWFLRPWLLCLVGGILPFGAVFTELFFIMSSLWQHQFYYLFGFVVLVYLVLVITCAEVSIALTYFQLTAEDYRWWWRSFFVSGTSALYVFGYSLMYLGTRLQIVNVVSIVVYVGYMAMISAAFFLLTGCIGFIATFFFVRAIYGSIKVD
;
A
#
# COMPACT_ATOMS: atom_id res chain seq x y z
N MET A 1 54.71 34.67 -57.35
CA MET A 1 54.76 33.44 -56.51
C MET A 1 55.47 32.34 -57.30
N ALA A 2 56.78 32.46 -57.46
CA ALA A 2 57.60 31.57 -58.27
C ALA A 2 58.80 31.10 -57.44
N SER A 3 58.68 30.00 -56.70
CA SER A 3 59.82 29.17 -56.26
C SER A 3 59.48 27.84 -55.54
N LEU A 4 58.22 27.43 -55.37
CA LEU A 4 57.86 26.25 -54.56
C LEU A 4 57.17 25.11 -55.34
N THR A 5 57.57 24.85 -56.59
CA THR A 5 56.97 23.75 -57.40
C THR A 5 57.98 22.73 -57.94
N LYS A 6 59.19 22.60 -57.35
CA LYS A 6 60.28 21.81 -57.96
C LYS A 6 60.73 20.51 -57.26
N HIS A 7 60.09 20.08 -56.16
CA HIS A 7 60.41 18.78 -55.54
C HIS A 7 59.17 18.05 -55.01
N TRP A 8 58.18 17.81 -55.87
CA TRP A 8 57.12 16.83 -55.59
C TRP A 8 57.48 15.54 -56.30
N ASN A 9 58.10 14.60 -55.58
CA ASN A 9 58.50 13.30 -56.12
C ASN A 9 57.36 12.30 -55.85
N PRO A 10 56.54 11.95 -56.85
CA PRO A 10 55.35 11.14 -56.63
C PRO A 10 55.70 9.76 -56.06
N GLY A 11 56.87 9.19 -56.37
CA GLY A 11 57.26 7.88 -55.84
C GLY A 11 57.37 7.80 -54.30
N LEU A 12 57.79 8.88 -53.64
CA LEU A 12 57.95 8.90 -52.18
C LEU A 12 56.61 9.06 -51.45
N THR A 13 55.66 9.79 -52.03
CA THR A 13 54.31 9.93 -51.47
C THR A 13 53.54 8.62 -51.58
N TRP A 14 53.67 7.87 -52.67
CA TRP A 14 53.07 6.55 -52.83
C TRP A 14 53.66 5.49 -51.88
N LEU A 15 54.97 5.54 -51.61
CA LEU A 15 55.63 4.65 -50.63
C LEU A 15 55.17 4.93 -49.19
N CYS A 16 55.06 6.21 -48.79
CA CYS A 16 54.50 6.58 -47.49
C CYS A 16 53.02 6.20 -47.37
N PHE A 17 52.24 6.30 -48.46
CA PHE A 17 50.83 5.88 -48.47
C PHE A 17 50.70 4.35 -48.32
N ALA A 18 51.56 3.57 -48.98
CA ALA A 18 51.56 2.11 -48.88
C ALA A 18 51.96 1.62 -47.48
N LEU A 19 52.92 2.28 -46.82
CA LEU A 19 53.32 1.97 -45.44
C LEU A 19 52.22 2.32 -44.41
N LEU A 20 51.45 3.38 -44.66
CA LEU A 20 50.26 3.72 -43.87
C LEU A 20 49.14 2.68 -44.05
N VAL A 21 48.91 2.18 -45.27
CA VAL A 21 47.83 1.20 -45.54
C VAL A 21 48.10 -0.16 -44.87
N HIS A 22 49.36 -0.59 -44.73
CA HIS A 22 49.69 -1.86 -44.09
C HIS A 22 49.49 -1.87 -42.56
N SER A 23 49.59 -0.71 -41.90
CA SER A 23 49.38 -0.60 -40.44
C SER A 23 47.91 -0.50 -40.03
N VAL A 24 47.02 -0.02 -40.92
CA VAL A 24 45.58 0.10 -40.63
C VAL A 24 44.87 -1.26 -40.56
N ALA A 25 45.37 -2.28 -41.27
CA ALA A 25 44.71 -3.59 -41.37
C ALA A 25 44.66 -4.41 -40.06
N SER A 26 45.33 -3.94 -38.99
CA SER A 26 45.38 -4.64 -37.69
C SER A 26 44.63 -3.93 -36.55
N LEU A 27 43.89 -2.85 -36.85
CA LEU A 27 43.10 -2.13 -35.84
C LEU A 27 41.81 -2.90 -35.52
N LEU A 28 41.90 -3.96 -34.72
CA LEU A 28 40.71 -4.60 -34.13
C LEU A 28 40.08 -3.61 -33.15
N LEU A 29 38.93 -3.06 -33.54
CA LEU A 29 38.13 -2.23 -32.67
C LEU A 29 37.59 -3.09 -31.50
N PRO A 30 37.80 -2.70 -30.24
CA PRO A 30 37.27 -3.42 -29.09
C PRO A 30 35.73 -3.49 -29.17
N GLY A 31 35.16 -4.68 -28.96
CA GLY A 31 33.70 -4.89 -28.91
C GLY A 31 33.02 -5.33 -30.21
N ILE A 32 33.75 -5.56 -31.31
CA ILE A 32 33.17 -6.02 -32.60
C ILE A 32 33.38 -7.52 -32.85
N ALA A 33 34.35 -8.14 -32.17
CA ALA A 33 34.62 -9.57 -32.33
C ALA A 33 33.47 -10.41 -31.73
N PRO A 34 32.89 -11.37 -32.48
CA PRO A 34 31.89 -12.28 -31.95
C PRO A 34 32.53 -13.11 -30.82
N ARG A 35 31.84 -13.19 -29.69
CA ARG A 35 32.24 -14.04 -28.57
C ARG A 35 31.46 -15.34 -28.62
N ASP A 36 32.16 -16.44 -28.81
CA ASP A 36 31.58 -17.77 -28.77
C ASP A 36 31.46 -18.25 -27.33
N TYR A 37 30.28 -18.79 -26.98
CA TYR A 37 30.00 -19.35 -25.65
C TYR A 37 29.89 -20.88 -25.76
N LYS A 38 30.44 -21.58 -24.78
CA LYS A 38 30.28 -23.03 -24.66
C LYS A 38 28.93 -23.37 -24.02
N GLU A 39 28.43 -24.58 -24.29
CA GLU A 39 27.22 -25.08 -23.65
C GLU A 39 27.35 -25.06 -22.11
N GLY A 40 26.39 -24.42 -21.43
CA GLY A 40 26.37 -24.26 -19.98
C GLY A 40 27.20 -23.09 -19.43
N GLU A 41 27.88 -22.32 -20.28
CA GLU A 41 28.61 -21.11 -19.87
C GLU A 41 27.65 -19.98 -19.47
N ASP A 42 27.98 -19.22 -18.42
CA ASP A 42 27.20 -18.07 -17.98
C ASP A 42 27.34 -16.91 -18.98
N VAL A 43 26.22 -16.45 -19.53
CA VAL A 43 26.18 -15.33 -20.47
C VAL A 43 25.82 -14.05 -19.71
N PRO A 44 26.70 -13.04 -19.65
CA PRO A 44 26.43 -11.79 -18.97
C PRO A 44 25.33 -11.02 -19.71
N LEU A 45 24.24 -10.69 -19.02
CA LEU A 45 23.11 -9.97 -19.59
C LEU A 45 23.11 -8.52 -19.09
N SER A 46 23.28 -7.59 -20.01
CA SER A 46 23.25 -6.14 -19.75
C SER A 46 22.00 -5.51 -20.34
N VAL A 47 21.53 -4.43 -19.70
CA VAL A 47 20.32 -3.70 -20.08
C VAL A 47 20.58 -2.20 -20.05
N ASN A 48 19.79 -1.47 -20.84
CA ASN A 48 19.80 -0.01 -20.88
C ASN A 48 18.37 0.50 -20.61
N GLU A 49 17.52 0.49 -21.63
CA GLU A 49 16.14 0.96 -21.56
C GLU A 49 15.16 -0.16 -21.89
N MET A 50 13.98 -0.10 -21.28
CA MET A 50 12.84 -0.94 -21.63
C MET A 50 11.94 -0.22 -22.63
N THR A 51 11.74 -0.87 -23.77
CA THR A 51 10.80 -0.44 -24.81
C THR A 51 9.56 -1.31 -24.76
N SER A 52 8.41 -0.73 -25.11
CA SER A 52 7.13 -1.44 -25.14
C SER A 52 6.43 -1.17 -26.46
N VAL A 53 5.88 -2.22 -27.07
CA VAL A 53 5.10 -2.12 -28.32
C VAL A 53 3.88 -1.21 -28.15
N ARG A 54 3.42 -1.01 -26.90
CA ARG A 54 2.23 -0.19 -26.58
C ARG A 54 2.58 1.26 -26.26
N THR A 55 3.82 1.58 -25.91
CA THR A 55 4.22 2.93 -25.51
C THR A 55 5.50 3.31 -26.24
N GLN A 56 5.43 4.40 -27.03
CA GLN A 56 6.56 4.88 -27.83
C GLN A 56 7.69 5.54 -27.01
N LEU A 57 7.54 5.59 -25.69
CA LEU A 57 8.53 6.17 -24.77
C LEU A 57 9.36 5.04 -24.13
N PRO A 58 10.69 5.00 -24.37
CA PRO A 58 11.57 4.11 -23.64
C PRO A 58 11.69 4.56 -22.18
N MET A 59 11.74 3.59 -21.26
CA MET A 59 11.87 3.84 -19.82
C MET A 59 13.18 3.24 -19.31
N ASP A 60 13.85 3.93 -18.40
CA ASP A 60 15.04 3.42 -17.72
C ASP A 60 14.69 2.11 -16.96
N TYR A 61 15.46 1.06 -17.23
CA TYR A 61 15.27 -0.27 -16.65
C TYR A 61 15.28 -0.23 -15.12
N PHE A 62 16.16 0.57 -14.52
CA PHE A 62 16.26 0.65 -13.07
C PHE A 62 15.24 1.60 -12.46
N LYS A 63 14.70 2.61 -13.17
CA LYS A 63 13.62 3.44 -12.58
C LYS A 63 12.33 2.68 -12.37
N THR A 64 12.06 1.69 -13.19
CA THR A 64 10.84 0.89 -13.14
C THR A 64 10.98 -0.29 -12.17
N HIS A 65 12.18 -0.87 -12.03
CA HIS A 65 12.46 -1.94 -11.06
C HIS A 65 12.96 -1.48 -9.68
N ALA A 66 13.61 -0.30 -9.56
CA ALA A 66 14.08 0.24 -8.28
C ALA A 66 12.98 0.87 -7.43
N VAL A 67 11.72 0.92 -7.89
CA VAL A 67 10.58 1.30 -7.04
C VAL A 67 10.18 0.16 -6.09
N ASN A 68 10.62 -1.08 -6.32
CA ASN A 68 10.61 -2.13 -5.30
C ASN A 68 11.96 -2.14 -4.57
N SER A 69 12.13 -1.17 -3.66
CA SER A 69 13.27 -0.98 -2.75
C SER A 69 13.56 -2.14 -1.78
N GLN A 70 13.03 -3.34 -2.03
CA GLN A 70 13.11 -4.50 -1.13
C GLN A 70 13.79 -5.72 -1.74
N CYS A 71 14.11 -5.66 -3.03
CA CYS A 71 15.06 -6.58 -3.61
C CYS A 71 16.44 -5.91 -3.59
N GLY A 72 17.33 -6.34 -2.69
CA GLY A 72 18.69 -5.81 -2.52
C GLY A 72 19.63 -5.97 -3.72
N VAL A 73 19.09 -6.01 -4.95
CA VAL A 73 19.83 -5.83 -6.19
C VAL A 73 20.11 -4.32 -6.30
N VAL A 74 21.09 -3.86 -5.52
CA VAL A 74 21.76 -2.60 -5.84
C VAL A 74 22.38 -2.85 -7.21
N ALA A 75 21.76 -2.28 -8.23
CA ALA A 75 22.35 -2.20 -9.54
C ALA A 75 23.70 -1.51 -9.38
N ASP A 76 24.79 -2.25 -9.52
CA ASP A 76 26.10 -1.65 -9.57
C ASP A 76 26.24 -0.97 -10.93
N LYS A 77 25.71 0.27 -11.03
CA LYS A 77 25.85 1.13 -12.20
C LYS A 77 27.33 1.44 -12.51
N SER A 78 28.23 1.10 -11.60
CA SER A 78 29.67 1.33 -11.68
C SER A 78 30.44 0.15 -12.29
N ALA A 79 29.80 -0.99 -12.52
CA ALA A 79 30.43 -2.12 -13.19
C ALA A 79 30.47 -1.87 -14.70
N GLU A 80 31.67 -1.55 -15.19
CA GLU A 80 31.94 -1.20 -16.59
C GLU A 80 31.74 -2.41 -17.50
N VAL A 81 30.69 -2.41 -18.32
CA VAL A 81 30.42 -3.44 -19.33
C VAL A 81 31.00 -2.96 -20.65
N SER A 82 31.74 -3.82 -21.35
CA SER A 82 32.29 -3.50 -22.67
C SER A 82 31.17 -3.25 -23.68
N ALA A 83 30.96 -1.99 -24.06
CA ALA A 83 30.04 -1.58 -25.12
C ALA A 83 30.75 -1.58 -26.48
N ASN A 84 29.98 -1.78 -27.56
CA ASN A 84 30.52 -1.62 -28.90
C ASN A 84 30.67 -0.12 -29.25
N LEU A 85 31.49 0.21 -30.26
CA LEU A 85 31.72 1.60 -30.66
C LEU A 85 30.42 2.32 -31.08
N GLY A 86 29.46 1.61 -31.67
CA GLY A 86 28.17 2.17 -32.06
C GLY A 86 27.29 2.58 -30.87
N GLU A 87 27.28 1.77 -29.81
CA GLU A 87 26.59 2.02 -28.54
C GLU A 87 27.24 3.19 -27.81
N LEU A 88 28.58 3.25 -27.81
CA LEU A 88 29.33 4.35 -27.20
C LEU A 88 29.06 5.69 -27.92
N LEU A 89 29.09 5.70 -29.26
CA LEU A 89 28.77 6.89 -30.05
C LEU A 89 27.29 7.31 -29.94
N SER A 90 26.40 6.35 -29.69
CA SER A 90 24.98 6.60 -29.43
C SER A 90 24.71 7.06 -27.99
N GLY A 91 25.75 7.11 -27.14
CA GLY A 91 25.62 7.52 -25.74
C GLY A 91 24.84 6.52 -24.87
N GLN A 92 24.74 5.26 -25.29
CA GLN A 92 24.01 4.23 -24.55
C GLN A 92 24.87 3.67 -23.40
N MET A 93 24.40 3.84 -22.16
CA MET A 93 25.04 3.34 -20.96
C MET A 93 24.45 1.97 -20.59
N MET A 94 25.17 0.89 -20.90
CA MET A 94 24.76 -0.47 -20.52
C MET A 94 25.07 -0.72 -19.05
N SER A 95 24.15 -1.38 -18.35
CA SER A 95 24.31 -1.76 -16.94
C SER A 95 24.07 -3.25 -16.77
N PRO A 96 24.81 -3.94 -15.90
CA PRO A 96 24.63 -5.38 -15.70
C PRO A 96 23.30 -5.69 -15.00
N THR A 97 22.67 -6.79 -15.40
CA THR A 97 21.49 -7.34 -14.71
C THR A 97 21.87 -8.41 -13.70
N SER A 98 20.95 -8.71 -12.78
CA SER A 98 21.07 -9.83 -11.84
C SER A 98 20.67 -11.19 -12.44
N TYR A 99 20.26 -11.24 -13.71
CA TYR A 99 19.85 -12.48 -14.36
C TYR A 99 21.08 -13.28 -14.81
N LYS A 100 21.19 -14.52 -14.31
CA LYS A 100 22.16 -15.49 -14.79
C LYS A 100 21.50 -16.42 -15.80
N ILE A 101 21.87 -16.28 -17.06
CA ILE A 101 21.44 -17.18 -18.14
C ILE A 101 22.61 -18.08 -18.55
N GLN A 102 22.33 -19.34 -18.82
CA GLN A 102 23.34 -20.31 -19.28
C GLN A 102 23.12 -20.63 -20.76
N MET A 103 24.20 -20.65 -21.53
CA MET A 103 24.14 -20.95 -22.96
C MET A 103 23.59 -22.36 -23.21
N LEU A 104 22.65 -22.48 -24.16
CA LEU A 104 21.95 -23.73 -24.53
C LEU A 104 21.15 -24.43 -23.41
N ARG A 105 20.93 -23.77 -22.25
CA ARG A 105 20.07 -24.28 -21.19
C ARG A 105 18.80 -23.43 -21.04
N SER A 106 17.66 -23.99 -21.42
CA SER A 106 16.37 -23.31 -21.28
C SER A 106 15.91 -23.28 -19.83
N LEU A 107 16.00 -22.12 -19.18
CA LEU A 107 15.37 -21.86 -17.89
C LEU A 107 13.99 -21.24 -18.12
N LYS A 108 12.91 -21.91 -17.73
CA LYS A 108 11.56 -21.34 -17.76
C LYS A 108 11.22 -20.77 -16.39
N CYS A 109 11.10 -19.44 -16.34
CA CYS A 109 10.54 -18.66 -15.22
C CYS A 109 11.22 -18.93 -13.86
N GLN A 110 12.36 -18.28 -13.61
CA GLN A 110 13.02 -18.30 -12.32
C GLN A 110 12.60 -17.08 -11.50
N ILE A 111 12.25 -17.29 -10.23
CA ILE A 111 11.93 -16.21 -9.29
C ILE A 111 13.21 -15.38 -9.07
N ALA A 112 13.27 -14.18 -9.64
CA ALA A 112 14.42 -13.29 -9.53
C ALA A 112 14.58 -12.71 -8.12
N CYS A 113 13.46 -12.51 -7.43
CA CYS A 113 13.45 -12.04 -6.05
C CYS A 113 12.14 -12.39 -5.35
N LYS A 114 12.21 -12.61 -4.04
CA LYS A 114 11.05 -12.74 -3.18
C LYS A 114 10.93 -11.47 -2.35
N ASP A 115 9.95 -10.63 -2.67
CA ASP A 115 9.68 -9.42 -1.89
C ASP A 115 9.46 -9.79 -0.42
N GLN A 116 10.23 -9.15 0.47
CA GLN A 116 9.95 -9.20 1.90
C GLN A 116 8.98 -8.09 2.25
N LEU A 117 7.76 -8.49 2.63
CA LEU A 117 6.72 -7.59 3.16
C LEU A 117 7.32 -6.63 4.19
N SER A 118 7.20 -5.32 3.93
CA SER A 118 7.77 -4.24 4.74
C SER A 118 7.63 -4.50 6.24
N ALA A 119 8.77 -4.61 6.93
CA ALA A 119 8.84 -4.76 8.37
C ALA A 119 8.08 -3.64 9.12
N GLU A 120 7.97 -2.47 8.48
CA GLU A 120 7.28 -1.28 8.98
C GLU A 120 5.76 -1.50 9.17
N LEU A 121 5.10 -2.18 8.23
CA LEU A 121 3.68 -2.48 8.33
C LEU A 121 3.39 -3.49 9.45
N LYS A 122 4.27 -4.50 9.61
CA LYS A 122 4.15 -5.49 10.69
C LYS A 122 4.28 -4.83 12.06
N GLU A 123 5.23 -3.93 12.24
CA GLU A 123 5.40 -3.21 13.52
C GLU A 123 4.25 -2.25 13.80
N THR A 124 3.69 -1.60 12.77
CA THR A 124 2.55 -0.68 12.94
C THR A 124 1.28 -1.41 13.43
N ILE A 125 0.98 -2.58 12.86
CA ILE A 125 -0.17 -3.42 13.28
C ILE A 125 0.04 -3.94 14.71
N LYS A 126 1.26 -4.38 15.03
CA LYS A 126 1.63 -4.87 16.37
C LYS A 126 1.48 -3.77 17.43
N GLN A 127 1.76 -2.53 17.06
CA GLN A 127 1.67 -1.37 17.94
C GLN A 127 0.22 -1.03 18.34
N MET A 128 -0.74 -1.14 17.41
CA MET A 128 -2.16 -0.88 17.72
C MET A 128 -2.75 -1.91 18.70
N ILE A 129 -2.37 -3.18 18.58
CA ILE A 129 -2.82 -4.22 19.52
C ILE A 129 -2.22 -3.98 20.91
N ARG A 130 -0.92 -3.64 20.98
CA ARG A 130 -0.26 -3.31 22.26
C ARG A 130 -0.93 -2.11 22.95
N SER A 131 -1.31 -1.06 22.20
CA SER A 131 -1.86 0.15 22.81
C SER A 131 -3.21 -0.09 23.48
N VAL A 132 -4.10 -0.90 22.89
CA VAL A 132 -5.40 -1.24 23.50
C VAL A 132 -5.21 -2.08 24.78
N PHE A 133 -4.34 -3.09 24.75
CA PHE A 133 -4.04 -3.89 25.94
C PHE A 133 -3.36 -3.06 27.04
N ALA A 134 -2.44 -2.18 26.68
CA ALA A 134 -1.79 -1.27 27.62
C ALA A 134 -2.80 -0.29 28.25
N MET A 135 -3.71 0.26 27.45
CA MET A 135 -4.77 1.15 27.94
C MET A 135 -5.72 0.42 28.89
N PHE A 136 -6.17 -0.79 28.53
CA PHE A 136 -7.01 -1.60 29.41
C PHE A 136 -6.32 -1.94 30.72
N PHE A 137 -5.05 -2.35 30.68
CA PHE A 137 -4.26 -2.63 31.89
C PHE A 137 -4.08 -1.38 32.75
N PHE A 138 -3.77 -0.23 32.13
CA PHE A 138 -3.62 1.04 32.84
C PHE A 138 -4.92 1.47 33.53
N LEU A 139 -6.05 1.41 32.82
CA LEU A 139 -7.36 1.72 33.41
C LEU A 139 -7.70 0.76 34.55
N ASN A 140 -7.37 -0.53 34.41
CA ASN A 140 -7.59 -1.52 35.47
C ASN A 140 -6.67 -1.31 36.70
N LEU A 141 -5.45 -0.83 36.48
CA LEU A 141 -4.55 -0.45 37.58
C LEU A 141 -5.12 0.72 38.38
N LEU A 142 -5.73 1.70 37.70
CA LEU A 142 -6.38 2.84 38.36
C LEU A 142 -7.60 2.44 39.19
N THR A 143 -8.43 1.52 38.69
CA THR A 143 -9.58 0.99 39.46
C THR A 143 -9.12 0.13 40.64
N TRP A 144 -8.07 -0.66 40.47
CA TRP A 144 -7.46 -1.44 41.55
C TRP A 144 -6.85 -0.54 42.64
N ALA A 145 -6.09 0.50 42.26
CA ALA A 145 -5.50 1.45 43.20
C ALA A 145 -6.54 2.20 44.04
N LYS A 146 -7.77 2.36 43.54
CA LYS A 146 -8.90 2.94 44.27
C LYS A 146 -9.69 1.92 45.11
N GLY A 147 -9.30 0.64 45.12
CA GLY A 147 -10.02 -0.42 45.83
C GLY A 147 -11.44 -0.62 45.32
N SER A 148 -11.72 -0.27 44.05
CA SER A 148 -13.06 -0.36 43.49
C SER A 148 -13.45 -1.80 43.18
N SER A 149 -14.68 -2.19 43.51
CA SER A 149 -15.28 -3.48 43.11
C SER A 149 -15.39 -3.64 41.59
N GLY A 150 -15.19 -2.57 40.82
CA GLY A 150 -15.10 -2.60 39.35
C GLY A 150 -13.71 -2.97 38.82
N ALA A 151 -12.72 -3.22 39.69
CA ALA A 151 -11.43 -3.74 39.26
C ALA A 151 -11.58 -5.19 38.77
N VAL A 152 -11.12 -5.46 37.55
CA VAL A 152 -11.21 -6.77 36.92
C VAL A 152 -10.18 -7.68 37.61
N PRO A 153 -10.60 -8.77 38.29
CA PRO A 153 -9.69 -9.63 39.03
C PRO A 153 -8.68 -10.31 38.10
N PHE A 154 -7.50 -10.61 38.62
CA PHE A 154 -6.39 -11.21 37.85
C PHE A 154 -6.83 -12.45 37.06
N THR A 155 -7.65 -13.32 37.67
CA THR A 155 -8.19 -14.52 37.03
C THR A 155 -8.98 -14.20 35.76
N THR A 156 -9.82 -13.16 35.79
CA THR A 156 -10.60 -12.75 34.61
C THR A 156 -9.72 -12.08 33.54
N MET A 157 -8.67 -11.35 33.92
CA MET A 157 -7.70 -10.84 32.94
C MET A 157 -6.99 -11.98 32.21
N PHE A 158 -6.56 -13.01 32.93
CA PHE A 158 -5.95 -14.19 32.34
C PHE A 158 -6.93 -14.96 31.44
N ALA A 159 -8.17 -15.13 31.88
CA ALA A 159 -9.21 -15.78 31.08
C ALA A 159 -9.49 -15.01 29.77
N VAL A 160 -9.56 -13.67 29.82
CA VAL A 160 -9.74 -12.82 28.63
C VAL A 160 -8.55 -12.95 27.68
N LEU A 161 -7.31 -13.01 28.20
CA LEU A 161 -6.12 -13.23 27.36
C LEU A 161 -6.15 -14.60 26.67
N VAL A 162 -6.47 -15.67 27.41
CA VAL A 162 -6.57 -17.02 26.84
C VAL A 162 -7.68 -17.10 25.80
N LEU A 163 -8.84 -16.48 26.06
CA LEU A 163 -9.94 -16.43 25.10
C LEU A 163 -9.57 -15.63 23.85
N TRP A 164 -8.90 -14.48 24.03
CA TRP A 164 -8.41 -13.65 22.93
C TRP A 164 -7.43 -14.42 22.04
N PHE A 165 -6.40 -15.03 22.61
CA PHE A 165 -5.42 -15.81 21.83
C PHE A 165 -6.04 -17.10 21.28
N GLY A 166 -6.86 -17.79 22.07
CA GLY A 166 -7.49 -19.07 21.72
C GLY A 166 -8.50 -18.97 20.60
N ILE A 167 -9.18 -17.81 20.43
CA ILE A 167 -10.11 -17.59 19.32
C ILE A 167 -9.43 -16.83 18.19
N SER A 168 -8.76 -15.71 18.48
CA SER A 168 -8.27 -14.81 17.44
C SER A 168 -7.12 -15.41 16.63
N VAL A 169 -6.17 -16.12 17.28
CA VAL A 169 -5.02 -16.68 16.55
C VAL A 169 -5.45 -17.77 15.57
N PRO A 170 -6.30 -18.75 15.94
CA PRO A 170 -6.83 -19.70 14.97
C PRO A 170 -7.66 -19.03 13.87
N LEU A 171 -8.50 -18.04 14.18
CA LEU A 171 -9.30 -17.35 13.17
C LEU A 171 -8.45 -16.60 12.15
N VAL A 172 -7.41 -15.90 12.60
CA VAL A 172 -6.44 -15.21 11.71
C VAL A 172 -5.66 -16.22 10.89
N TYR A 173 -5.23 -17.35 11.50
CA TYR A 173 -4.53 -18.41 10.78
C TYR A 173 -5.42 -19.04 9.70
N LEU A 174 -6.68 -19.33 10.00
CA LEU A 174 -7.66 -19.85 9.04
C LEU A 174 -7.91 -18.83 7.91
N GLY A 175 -8.07 -17.55 8.25
CA GLY A 175 -8.21 -16.48 7.27
C GLY A 175 -6.98 -16.35 6.36
N ALA A 176 -5.78 -16.41 6.93
CA ALA A 176 -4.53 -16.39 6.18
C ALA A 176 -4.38 -17.63 5.28
N ALA A 177 -4.67 -18.83 5.80
CA ALA A 177 -4.62 -20.07 5.04
C ALA A 177 -5.61 -20.06 3.86
N ALA A 178 -6.81 -19.52 4.07
CA ALA A 178 -7.80 -19.33 3.00
C ALA A 178 -7.32 -18.29 1.97
N ALA A 179 -6.69 -17.20 2.42
CA ALA A 179 -6.16 -16.16 1.53
C ALA A 179 -4.97 -16.66 0.70
N TYR A 180 -4.05 -17.46 1.27
CA TYR A 180 -2.89 -18.02 0.56
C TYR A 180 -3.28 -18.98 -0.57
N LYS A 181 -4.42 -19.67 -0.45
CA LYS A 181 -4.94 -20.56 -1.51
C LYS A 181 -5.61 -19.80 -2.65
N ARG A 182 -5.89 -18.51 -2.47
CA ARG A 182 -6.61 -17.70 -3.46
C ARG A 182 -5.62 -16.99 -4.37
N GLU A 183 -5.90 -16.96 -5.66
CA GLU A 183 -5.09 -16.25 -6.64
C GLU A 183 -5.07 -14.74 -6.36
N SER A 184 -3.99 -14.06 -6.78
CA SER A 184 -3.87 -12.61 -6.61
C SER A 184 -5.02 -11.90 -7.31
N ILE A 185 -5.62 -10.93 -6.63
CA ILE A 185 -6.76 -10.19 -7.18
C ILE A 185 -6.29 -9.37 -8.39
N GLY A 186 -6.68 -9.81 -9.59
CA GLY A 186 -6.39 -9.10 -10.85
C GLY A 186 -7.18 -7.80 -10.98
N PHE A 187 -6.63 -6.87 -11.76
CA PHE A 187 -7.30 -5.62 -12.12
C PHE A 187 -8.48 -5.90 -13.07
N PRO A 188 -9.66 -5.28 -12.85
CA PRO A 188 -10.84 -5.52 -13.69
C PRO A 188 -10.68 -4.98 -15.11
N CYS A 189 -9.79 -4.00 -15.32
CA CYS A 189 -9.55 -3.35 -16.59
C CYS A 189 -8.05 -3.09 -16.79
N ARG A 190 -7.64 -2.85 -18.04
CA ARG A 190 -6.26 -2.46 -18.36
C ARG A 190 -5.98 -1.07 -17.76
N VAL A 191 -5.06 -1.01 -16.81
CA VAL A 191 -4.62 0.25 -16.19
C VAL A 191 -3.44 0.84 -16.97
N ASN A 192 -3.36 2.17 -17.00
CA ASN A 192 -2.21 2.87 -17.56
C ASN A 192 -1.06 2.86 -16.54
N SER A 193 0.18 2.67 -16.99
CA SER A 193 1.36 2.61 -16.11
C SER A 193 1.72 3.97 -15.49
N ILE A 194 1.28 5.08 -16.12
CA ILE A 194 1.50 6.44 -15.64
C ILE A 194 0.19 6.97 -15.02
N PRO A 195 0.21 7.40 -13.75
CA PRO A 195 -0.96 8.01 -13.13
C PRO A 195 -1.29 9.33 -13.80
N ARG A 196 -2.56 9.53 -14.14
CA ARG A 196 -3.07 10.80 -14.67
C ARG A 196 -2.96 11.90 -13.59
N PRO A 197 -2.60 13.15 -13.94
CA PRO A 197 -2.67 14.27 -13.00
C PRO A 197 -4.12 14.51 -12.55
N ILE A 198 -4.32 14.79 -11.27
CA ILE A 198 -5.65 14.99 -10.67
C ILE A 198 -6.05 16.47 -10.85
N PRO A 199 -7.24 16.76 -11.41
CA PRO A 199 -7.70 18.13 -11.58
C PRO A 199 -7.95 18.80 -10.21
N PRO A 200 -7.90 20.14 -10.13
CA PRO A 200 -8.19 20.88 -8.91
C PRO A 200 -9.63 20.60 -8.45
N GLN A 201 -9.78 20.11 -7.23
CA GLN A 201 -11.06 19.69 -6.68
C GLN A 201 -11.85 20.88 -6.10
N PRO A 202 -13.19 20.90 -6.23
CA PRO A 202 -14.04 21.86 -5.55
C PRO A 202 -13.85 21.82 -4.02
N TRP A 203 -14.17 22.93 -3.35
CA TRP A 203 -13.98 23.05 -1.90
C TRP A 203 -14.77 22.00 -1.09
N PHE A 204 -15.96 21.60 -1.56
CA PHE A 204 -16.81 20.61 -0.90
C PHE A 204 -16.34 19.16 -1.09
N LEU A 205 -15.49 18.90 -2.09
CA LEU A 205 -14.87 17.60 -2.33
C LEU A 205 -13.53 17.44 -1.59
N ARG A 206 -13.18 18.38 -0.70
CA ARG A 206 -11.99 18.25 0.13
C ARG A 206 -12.10 17.02 1.04
N PRO A 207 -11.04 16.19 1.15
CA PRO A 207 -11.10 14.90 1.82
C PRO A 207 -11.58 14.97 3.27
N TRP A 208 -11.10 15.93 4.06
CA TRP A 208 -11.50 16.06 5.46
C TRP A 208 -12.98 16.41 5.62
N LEU A 209 -13.52 17.27 4.74
CA LEU A 209 -14.91 17.69 4.78
C LEU A 209 -15.84 16.54 4.37
N LEU A 210 -15.47 15.83 3.30
CA LEU A 210 -16.20 14.65 2.84
C LEU A 210 -16.24 13.55 3.91
N CYS A 211 -15.11 13.33 4.60
CA CYS A 211 -15.02 12.37 5.70
C CYS A 211 -15.94 12.76 6.86
N LEU A 212 -15.99 14.03 7.26
CA LEU A 212 -16.90 14.48 8.33
C LEU A 212 -18.36 14.33 7.93
N VAL A 213 -18.75 14.83 6.75
CA VAL A 213 -20.14 14.79 6.28
C VAL A 213 -20.63 13.34 6.13
N GLY A 214 -19.79 12.43 5.63
CA GLY A 214 -20.13 11.02 5.48
C GLY A 214 -20.45 10.32 6.80
N GLY A 215 -19.79 10.69 7.89
CA GLY A 215 -20.00 10.04 9.20
C GLY A 215 -21.34 10.36 9.86
N ILE A 216 -22.06 11.39 9.40
CA ILE A 216 -23.31 11.87 10.03
C ILE A 216 -24.45 10.86 9.88
N LEU A 217 -24.59 10.26 8.69
CA LEU A 217 -25.69 9.32 8.40
C LEU A 217 -25.56 8.00 9.20
N PRO A 218 -24.39 7.32 9.22
CA PRO A 218 -24.23 6.12 10.05
C PRO A 218 -24.37 6.41 11.55
N PHE A 219 -23.95 7.60 12.00
CA PHE A 219 -24.18 8.02 13.38
C PHE A 219 -25.67 8.17 13.69
N GLY A 220 -26.43 8.83 12.81
CA GLY A 220 -27.88 8.99 12.96
C GLY A 220 -28.62 7.66 13.07
N ALA A 221 -28.21 6.64 12.30
CA ALA A 221 -28.80 5.30 12.34
C ALA A 221 -28.62 4.58 13.68
N VAL A 222 -27.54 4.86 14.41
CA VAL A 222 -27.20 4.18 15.68
C VAL A 222 -27.50 5.06 16.91
N PHE A 223 -27.79 6.34 16.71
CA PHE A 223 -27.93 7.32 17.79
C PHE A 223 -28.90 6.90 18.90
N THR A 224 -30.08 6.38 18.53
CA THR A 224 -31.10 5.97 19.52
C THR A 224 -30.62 4.78 20.35
N GLU A 225 -29.96 3.82 19.72
CA GLU A 225 -29.44 2.64 20.41
C GLU A 225 -28.23 2.96 21.28
N LEU A 226 -27.38 3.86 20.82
CA LEU A 226 -26.25 4.34 21.60
C LEU A 226 -26.72 4.90 22.95
N PHE A 227 -27.84 5.63 22.98
CA PHE A 227 -28.42 6.13 24.24
C PHE A 227 -28.81 5.00 25.20
N PHE A 228 -29.49 3.96 24.70
CA PHE A 228 -29.92 2.83 25.53
C PHE A 228 -28.74 1.99 26.01
N ILE A 229 -27.75 1.73 25.13
CA ILE A 229 -26.53 1.01 25.48
C ILE A 229 -25.77 1.77 26.57
N MET A 230 -25.61 3.08 26.42
CA MET A 230 -24.92 3.92 27.42
C MET A 230 -25.64 3.96 28.76
N SER A 231 -26.96 4.06 28.75
CA SER A 231 -27.77 4.04 29.96
C SER A 231 -27.72 2.67 30.65
N SER A 232 -27.62 1.59 29.89
CA SER A 232 -27.45 0.26 30.45
C SER A 232 -26.06 0.03 31.06
N LEU A 233 -25.00 0.43 30.35
CA LEU A 233 -23.62 0.27 30.80
C LEU A 233 -23.30 1.09 32.06
N TRP A 234 -23.80 2.32 32.15
CA TRP A 234 -23.37 3.26 33.20
C TRP A 234 -24.41 3.57 34.27
N GLN A 235 -25.71 3.43 33.98
CA GLN A 235 -26.79 3.72 34.94
C GLN A 235 -27.51 2.45 35.44
N HIS A 236 -26.92 1.27 35.20
CA HIS A 236 -27.43 -0.05 35.60
C HIS A 236 -28.88 -0.32 35.17
N GLN A 237 -29.33 0.31 34.08
CA GLN A 237 -30.65 0.03 33.50
C GLN A 237 -30.59 -1.27 32.70
N PHE A 238 -31.56 -2.16 32.86
CA PHE A 238 -31.59 -3.41 32.09
C PHE A 238 -32.00 -3.15 30.64
N TYR A 239 -31.20 -3.62 29.69
CA TYR A 239 -31.50 -3.55 28.26
C TYR A 239 -32.23 -4.83 27.83
N TYR A 240 -33.52 -4.71 27.48
CA TYR A 240 -34.39 -5.86 27.19
C TYR A 240 -34.52 -6.22 25.69
N LEU A 241 -34.05 -5.36 24.78
CA LEU A 241 -34.37 -5.44 23.35
C LEU A 241 -33.19 -5.93 22.50
N PHE A 242 -32.54 -7.04 22.86
CA PHE A 242 -31.37 -7.55 22.12
C PHE A 242 -31.63 -7.79 20.62
N GLY A 243 -32.86 -8.18 20.24
CA GLY A 243 -33.25 -8.32 18.83
C GLY A 243 -33.25 -7.00 18.06
N PHE A 244 -33.55 -5.88 18.73
CA PHE A 244 -33.53 -4.55 18.11
C PHE A 244 -32.09 -4.09 17.81
N VAL A 245 -31.12 -4.41 18.67
CA VAL A 245 -29.69 -4.15 18.41
C VAL A 245 -29.23 -4.83 17.12
N VAL A 246 -29.64 -6.08 16.88
CA VAL A 246 -29.28 -6.79 15.65
C VAL A 246 -29.85 -6.09 14.42
N LEU A 247 -31.11 -5.62 14.49
CA LEU A 247 -31.73 -4.86 13.40
C LEU A 247 -30.96 -3.56 13.14
N VAL A 248 -30.66 -2.79 14.19
CA VAL A 248 -29.91 -1.53 14.04
C VAL A 248 -28.49 -1.77 13.54
N TYR A 249 -27.86 -2.89 13.93
CA TYR A 249 -26.57 -3.29 13.37
C TYR A 249 -26.66 -3.57 11.86
N LEU A 250 -27.71 -4.23 11.37
CA LEU A 250 -27.91 -4.44 9.94
C LEU A 250 -28.13 -3.11 9.20
N VAL A 251 -28.91 -2.19 9.77
CA VAL A 251 -29.10 -0.84 9.21
C VAL A 251 -27.78 -0.06 9.19
N LEU A 252 -26.96 -0.19 10.23
CA LEU A 252 -25.61 0.39 10.27
C LEU A 252 -24.74 -0.16 9.13
N VAL A 253 -24.73 -1.47 8.90
CA VAL A 253 -23.95 -2.08 7.80
C VAL A 253 -24.39 -1.52 6.45
N ILE A 254 -25.70 -1.43 6.20
CA ILE A 254 -26.27 -0.92 4.94
C ILE A 254 -25.92 0.56 4.76
N THR A 255 -26.13 1.39 5.78
CA THR A 255 -25.85 2.83 5.72
C THR A 255 -24.35 3.12 5.57
N CYS A 256 -23.48 2.38 6.25
CA CYS A 256 -22.02 2.48 6.06
C CYS A 256 -21.61 2.14 4.62
N ALA A 257 -22.20 1.09 4.04
CA ALA A 257 -21.93 0.70 2.66
C ALA A 257 -22.43 1.76 1.67
N GLU A 258 -23.68 2.21 1.81
CA GLU A 258 -24.31 3.19 0.92
C GLU A 258 -23.54 4.51 0.90
N VAL A 259 -23.24 5.08 2.07
CA VAL A 259 -22.52 6.36 2.17
C VAL A 259 -21.11 6.25 1.58
N SER A 260 -20.40 5.15 1.88
CA SER A 260 -19.06 4.95 1.33
C SER A 260 -19.08 4.82 -0.19
N ILE A 261 -20.07 4.11 -0.75
CA ILE A 261 -20.26 3.96 -2.20
C ILE A 261 -20.61 5.31 -2.84
N ALA A 262 -21.59 6.04 -2.31
CA ALA A 262 -22.05 7.30 -2.87
C ALA A 262 -20.94 8.36 -2.89
N LEU A 263 -20.19 8.50 -1.79
CA LEU A 263 -19.10 9.47 -1.71
C LEU A 263 -17.90 9.07 -2.57
N THR A 264 -17.61 7.77 -2.68
CA THR A 264 -16.60 7.26 -3.61
C THR A 264 -17.01 7.49 -5.06
N TYR A 265 -18.29 7.33 -5.40
CA TYR A 265 -18.81 7.63 -6.72
C TYR A 265 -18.63 9.11 -7.09
N PHE A 266 -19.04 10.03 -6.23
CA PHE A 266 -18.81 11.47 -6.46
C PHE A 266 -17.33 11.81 -6.62
N GLN A 267 -16.46 11.19 -5.81
CA GLN A 267 -15.02 11.34 -5.95
C GLN A 267 -14.50 10.87 -7.32
N LEU A 268 -14.96 9.71 -7.79
CA LEU A 268 -14.56 9.17 -9.10
C LEU A 268 -15.07 10.02 -10.25
N THR A 269 -16.28 10.60 -10.14
CA THR A 269 -16.80 11.55 -11.14
C THR A 269 -15.98 12.85 -11.21
N ALA A 270 -15.26 13.19 -10.14
CA ALA A 270 -14.35 14.32 -10.09
C ALA A 270 -12.90 13.96 -10.51
N GLU A 271 -12.70 12.79 -11.14
CA GLU A 271 -11.42 12.26 -11.62
C GLU A 271 -10.35 12.01 -10.53
N ASP A 272 -10.72 11.93 -9.23
CA ASP A 272 -9.77 11.58 -8.17
C ASP A 272 -9.81 10.07 -7.86
N TYR A 273 -8.82 9.32 -8.37
CA TYR A 273 -8.73 7.87 -8.19
C TYR A 273 -8.28 7.41 -6.79
N ARG A 274 -7.93 8.30 -5.86
CA ARG A 274 -7.40 7.93 -4.53
C ARG A 274 -8.52 7.58 -3.53
N TRP A 275 -9.27 6.52 -3.80
CA TRP A 275 -10.48 6.18 -3.02
C TRP A 275 -10.24 5.26 -1.81
N TRP A 276 -9.14 4.51 -1.78
CA TRP A 276 -8.94 3.40 -0.84
C TRP A 276 -9.05 3.84 0.63
N TRP A 277 -8.12 4.67 1.10
CA TRP A 277 -8.15 5.19 2.46
C TRP A 277 -9.32 6.13 2.71
N ARG A 278 -9.75 6.89 1.69
CA ARG A 278 -10.89 7.81 1.84
C ARG A 278 -12.18 7.08 2.17
N SER A 279 -12.50 6.00 1.46
CA SER A 279 -13.70 5.20 1.72
C SER A 279 -13.72 4.60 3.14
N PHE A 280 -12.55 4.20 3.64
CA PHE A 280 -12.38 3.75 5.02
C PHE A 280 -12.64 4.87 6.03
N PHE A 281 -12.06 6.05 5.84
CA PHE A 281 -12.24 7.19 6.74
C PHE A 281 -13.68 7.74 6.72
N VAL A 282 -14.33 7.78 5.56
CA VAL A 282 -15.70 8.30 5.38
C VAL A 282 -16.73 7.61 6.26
N SER A 283 -16.69 6.29 6.35
CA SER A 283 -17.58 5.52 7.23
C SER A 283 -17.05 5.48 8.66
N GLY A 284 -15.73 5.42 8.84
CA GLY A 284 -15.06 5.42 10.14
C GLY A 284 -15.35 6.66 10.99
N THR A 285 -15.41 7.86 10.39
CA THR A 285 -15.64 9.13 11.12
C THR A 285 -16.91 9.16 11.95
N SER A 286 -17.89 8.30 11.67
CA SER A 286 -19.05 8.07 12.54
C SER A 286 -18.67 7.82 14.01
N ALA A 287 -17.51 7.19 14.26
CA ALA A 287 -16.97 6.98 15.60
C ALA A 287 -16.59 8.27 16.34
N LEU A 288 -16.18 9.32 15.62
CA LEU A 288 -15.89 10.62 16.24
C LEU A 288 -17.18 11.24 16.81
N TYR A 289 -18.30 11.06 16.11
CA TYR A 289 -19.61 11.49 16.61
C TYR A 289 -20.06 10.65 17.81
N VAL A 290 -19.82 9.34 17.80
CA VAL A 290 -20.06 8.46 18.96
C VAL A 290 -19.23 8.91 20.17
N PHE A 291 -17.94 9.22 19.98
CA PHE A 291 -17.08 9.71 21.05
C PHE A 291 -17.54 11.08 21.56
N GLY A 292 -17.86 12.02 20.67
CA GLY A 292 -18.41 13.33 21.04
C GLY A 292 -19.72 13.22 21.83
N TYR A 293 -20.61 12.32 21.41
CA TYR A 293 -21.84 12.01 22.13
C TYR A 293 -21.55 11.46 23.53
N SER A 294 -20.54 10.61 23.69
CA SER A 294 -20.15 10.09 25.00
C SER A 294 -19.67 11.17 25.97
N LEU A 295 -18.98 12.21 25.47
CA LEU A 295 -18.57 13.36 26.28
C LEU A 295 -19.77 14.24 26.67
N MET A 296 -20.68 14.46 25.73
CA MET A 296 -21.95 15.14 26.02
C MET A 296 -22.78 14.39 27.07
N TYR A 297 -22.85 13.06 26.99
CA TYR A 297 -23.55 12.21 27.95
C TYR A 297 -22.93 12.28 29.35
N LEU A 298 -21.59 12.34 29.43
CA LEU A 298 -20.85 12.55 30.68
C LEU A 298 -21.26 13.86 31.36
N GLY A 299 -21.32 14.97 30.60
CA GLY A 299 -21.62 16.30 31.17
C GLY A 299 -23.09 16.56 31.50
N THR A 300 -24.03 15.81 30.90
CA THR A 300 -25.47 16.09 31.03
C THR A 300 -26.25 15.05 31.84
N ARG A 301 -25.82 13.77 31.82
CA ARG A 301 -26.59 12.66 32.41
C ARG A 301 -25.87 11.92 33.53
N LEU A 302 -24.53 11.90 33.51
CA LEU A 302 -23.73 11.22 34.53
C LEU A 302 -23.39 12.18 35.68
N GLN A 303 -23.77 11.79 36.90
CA GLN A 303 -23.42 12.50 38.14
C GLN A 303 -22.15 11.91 38.76
N ILE A 304 -21.06 11.81 37.98
CA ILE A 304 -19.78 11.27 38.45
C ILE A 304 -18.89 12.41 38.93
N VAL A 305 -18.61 12.45 40.23
CA VAL A 305 -17.74 13.47 40.86
C VAL A 305 -16.27 13.05 40.90
N ASN A 306 -15.99 11.75 40.91
CA ASN A 306 -14.64 11.22 41.08
C ASN A 306 -13.83 11.27 39.78
N VAL A 307 -12.68 11.96 39.82
CA VAL A 307 -11.77 12.09 38.67
C VAL A 307 -11.33 10.74 38.11
N VAL A 308 -11.03 9.75 38.96
CA VAL A 308 -10.63 8.42 38.49
C VAL A 308 -11.76 7.74 37.72
N SER A 309 -13.00 7.86 38.18
CA SER A 309 -14.17 7.31 37.48
C SER A 309 -14.42 8.01 36.14
N ILE A 310 -14.15 9.32 36.05
CA ILE A 310 -14.20 10.07 34.79
C ILE A 310 -13.14 9.57 33.80
N VAL A 311 -11.89 9.38 34.25
CA VAL A 311 -10.81 8.85 33.40
C VAL A 311 -11.13 7.44 32.89
N VAL A 312 -11.67 6.60 33.77
CA VAL A 312 -12.10 5.24 33.42
C VAL A 312 -13.24 5.26 32.39
N TYR A 313 -14.24 6.11 32.58
CA TYR A 313 -15.34 6.31 31.63
C TYR A 313 -14.83 6.74 30.25
N VAL A 314 -14.04 7.83 30.20
CA VAL A 314 -13.52 8.36 28.93
C VAL A 314 -12.61 7.34 28.25
N GLY A 315 -11.81 6.60 29.02
CA GLY A 315 -10.95 5.55 28.51
C GLY A 315 -11.72 4.38 27.88
N TYR A 316 -12.76 3.86 28.54
CA TYR A 316 -13.61 2.82 27.96
C TYR A 316 -14.37 3.31 26.72
N MET A 317 -14.91 4.53 26.76
CA MET A 317 -15.60 5.11 25.61
C MET A 317 -14.67 5.36 24.43
N ALA A 318 -13.43 5.78 24.67
CA ALA A 318 -12.41 5.91 23.64
C ALA A 318 -12.12 4.56 22.97
N MET A 319 -11.94 3.49 23.75
CA MET A 319 -11.73 2.13 23.20
C MET A 319 -12.93 1.65 22.38
N ILE A 320 -14.15 1.84 22.86
CA ILE A 320 -15.37 1.48 22.13
C ILE A 320 -15.47 2.27 20.82
N SER A 321 -15.22 3.59 20.85
CA SER A 321 -15.23 4.40 19.62
C SER A 321 -14.14 3.99 18.63
N ALA A 322 -12.94 3.62 19.10
CA ALA A 322 -11.87 3.13 18.23
C ALA A 322 -12.23 1.80 17.57
N ALA A 323 -12.85 0.88 18.31
CA ALA A 323 -13.37 -0.36 17.74
C ALA A 323 -14.48 -0.10 16.72
N PHE A 324 -15.40 0.82 17.02
CA PHE A 324 -16.47 1.24 16.10
C PHE A 324 -15.89 1.84 14.82
N PHE A 325 -14.87 2.69 14.92
CA PHE A 325 -14.16 3.29 13.78
C PHE A 325 -13.59 2.24 12.82
N LEU A 326 -12.91 1.23 13.38
CA LEU A 326 -12.33 0.14 12.58
C LEU A 326 -13.40 -0.72 11.92
N LEU A 327 -14.49 -1.01 12.65
CA LEU A 327 -15.60 -1.82 12.15
C LEU A 327 -16.32 -1.13 11.00
N THR A 328 -16.76 0.12 11.19
CA THR A 328 -17.51 0.86 10.15
C THR A 328 -16.61 1.19 8.96
N GLY A 329 -15.35 1.54 9.20
CA GLY A 329 -14.35 1.75 8.16
C GLY A 329 -14.11 0.51 7.29
N CYS A 330 -13.97 -0.67 7.90
CA CYS A 330 -13.81 -1.93 7.16
C CYS A 330 -15.03 -2.26 6.30
N ILE A 331 -16.24 -2.09 6.85
CA ILE A 331 -17.49 -2.32 6.09
C ILE A 331 -17.55 -1.39 4.87
N GLY A 332 -17.26 -0.10 5.07
CA GLY A 332 -17.24 0.89 4.00
C GLY A 332 -16.23 0.55 2.91
N PHE A 333 -15.00 0.17 3.29
CA PHE A 333 -13.93 -0.21 2.36
C PHE A 333 -14.28 -1.47 1.54
N ILE A 334 -14.84 -2.50 2.19
CA ILE A 334 -15.21 -3.74 1.49
C ILE A 334 -16.33 -3.46 0.48
N ALA A 335 -17.33 -2.67 0.86
CA ALA A 335 -18.44 -2.30 -0.02
C ALA A 335 -17.94 -1.50 -1.24
N THR A 336 -17.09 -0.49 -1.03
CA THR A 336 -16.53 0.30 -2.14
C THR A 336 -15.60 -0.51 -3.03
N PHE A 337 -14.84 -1.45 -2.46
CA PHE A 337 -13.98 -2.34 -3.22
C PHE A 337 -14.77 -3.19 -4.24
N PHE A 338 -15.88 -3.81 -3.81
CA PHE A 338 -16.75 -4.56 -4.72
C PHE A 338 -17.43 -3.65 -5.75
N PHE A 339 -17.90 -2.48 -5.32
CA PHE A 339 -18.54 -1.49 -6.21
C PHE A 339 -17.60 -1.01 -7.32
N VAL A 340 -16.37 -0.61 -6.97
CA VAL A 340 -15.35 -0.16 -7.92
C VAL A 340 -15.05 -1.26 -8.93
N ARG A 341 -14.89 -2.52 -8.47
CA ARG A 341 -14.69 -3.66 -9.38
C ARG A 341 -15.87 -3.88 -10.32
N ALA A 342 -17.10 -3.73 -9.83
CA ALA A 342 -18.30 -3.86 -10.65
C ALA A 342 -18.37 -2.78 -11.74
N ILE A 343 -18.10 -1.52 -11.40
CA ILE A 343 -18.09 -0.43 -12.39
C ILE A 343 -16.99 -0.64 -13.42
N TYR A 344 -15.73 -0.80 -13.00
CA TYR A 344 -14.61 -0.92 -13.94
C TYR A 344 -14.63 -2.23 -14.73
N GLY A 345 -15.26 -3.30 -14.21
CA GLY A 345 -15.46 -4.55 -14.94
C GLY A 345 -16.57 -4.48 -15.98
N SER A 346 -17.50 -3.54 -15.85
CA SER A 346 -18.59 -3.31 -16.83
C SER A 346 -18.15 -2.47 -18.04
N ILE A 347 -17.03 -1.76 -17.93
CA ILE A 347 -16.47 -0.94 -19.00
C ILE A 347 -15.92 -1.89 -20.07
N LYS A 348 -16.68 -2.09 -21.14
CA LYS A 348 -16.22 -2.78 -22.34
C LYS A 348 -15.11 -1.94 -22.98
N VAL A 349 -13.90 -2.48 -22.96
CA VAL A 349 -12.77 -1.93 -23.70
C VAL A 349 -12.84 -2.56 -25.08
N ASP A 350 -13.45 -1.87 -26.04
CA ASP A 350 -13.28 -2.18 -27.47
C ASP A 350 -11.86 -1.82 -27.94
#